data_AF-A0A392RD36-F1
#
_entry.id   AF-A0A392RD36-F1
#
_cell.length_a   1.000
_cell.length_b   1.000
_cell.length_c   1.000
_cell.angle_alpha   90.00
_cell.angle_beta   90.00
_cell.angle_gamma   90.00
#
_symmetry.space_group_name_H-M   'P 1'
#
loop_
_entity.id
_entity.type
_entity.pdbx_description
1 polymer ?
#
loop_
_entity_poly.entity_id
_entity_poly.type
_entity_poly.pdbx_seq_one_letter_code
_entity_poly.pdbx_strand_id
1 'polypeptide(L)'
;MLIEIFDSFQDTEFWYAEQGSISGNSNRSSHSSAGSHSKAGSFRIIAQRKDEKWWLPVPCVHSGGLSDKSRKHLIEKRDCANQIHKAAMAIN
;
A
#
# COMPACT_ATOMS: atom_id res chain seq x y z
N MET A 1 0.65 4.10 22.86
CA MET A 1 -0.51 3.46 22.19
C MET A 1 -0.54 3.72 20.68
N LEU A 2 -1.10 4.83 20.17
CA LEU A 2 -1.10 5.07 18.69
C LEU A 2 0.29 5.45 18.15
N ILE A 3 1.03 6.29 18.88
CA ILE A 3 2.39 6.68 18.49
C ILE A 3 3.31 5.45 18.43
N GLU A 4 3.26 4.57 19.43
CA GLU A 4 3.99 3.29 19.43
C GLU A 4 3.62 2.36 18.25
N ILE A 5 2.38 2.44 17.74
CA ILE A 5 2.01 1.72 16.51
C ILE A 5 2.76 2.32 15.32
N PHE A 6 2.81 3.65 15.19
CA PHE A 6 3.57 4.31 14.13
C PHE A 6 5.07 4.05 14.23
N ASP A 7 5.64 4.14 15.43
CA ASP A 7 7.06 3.90 15.68
C ASP A 7 7.49 2.47 15.35
N SER A 8 6.55 1.51 15.31
CA SER A 8 6.86 0.13 14.93
C SER A 8 7.02 -0.10 13.42
N PHE A 9 6.68 0.87 12.58
CA PHE A 9 6.81 0.77 11.12
C PHE A 9 8.15 1.35 10.62
N GLN A 10 9.25 0.70 10.98
CA GLN A 10 10.60 1.11 10.54
C GLN A 10 11.11 0.26 9.37
N ASP A 11 10.85 -1.05 9.41
CA ASP A 11 11.28 -2.01 8.38
C ASP A 11 10.06 -2.64 7.69
N THR A 12 9.53 -1.94 6.68
CA THR A 12 8.30 -2.36 5.99
C THR A 12 8.57 -2.99 4.63
N GLU A 13 7.88 -4.09 4.34
CA GLU A 13 7.87 -4.72 3.01
C GLU A 13 6.88 -4.06 2.03
N PHE A 14 6.25 -2.97 2.47
CA PHE A 14 5.40 -2.11 1.67
C PHE A 14 6.00 -0.70 1.60
N TRP A 15 5.63 0.03 0.56
CA TRP A 15 6.00 1.43 0.35
C TRP A 15 4.87 2.17 -0.36
N TYR A 16 5.08 3.46 -0.60
CA TYR A 16 4.12 4.32 -1.27
C TYR A 16 4.71 4.86 -2.57
N ALA A 17 4.03 4.65 -3.69
CA ALA A 17 4.43 5.18 -4.99
C ALA A 17 3.82 6.58 -5.25
N GLU A 18 4.64 7.49 -5.78
CA GLU A 18 4.18 8.81 -6.21
C GLU A 18 3.38 8.77 -7.51
N GLN A 19 2.40 9.66 -7.61
CA GLN A 19 1.36 9.70 -8.65
C GLN A 19 1.90 9.74 -10.10
N GLY A 20 3.10 10.29 -10.33
CA GLY A 20 3.73 10.39 -11.65
C GLY A 20 4.38 9.09 -12.17
N SER A 21 4.76 8.18 -11.28
CA SER A 21 5.42 6.91 -11.65
C SER A 21 4.47 5.82 -12.17
N ILE A 22 3.17 5.99 -11.93
CA ILE A 22 2.11 5.04 -12.29
C ILE A 22 1.55 5.32 -13.70
N SER A 23 1.95 6.43 -14.32
CA SER A 23 1.49 6.89 -15.65
C SER A 23 1.97 6.03 -16.84
N GLY A 24 2.51 4.83 -16.60
CA GLY A 24 2.94 3.93 -17.66
C GLY A 24 1.85 3.07 -18.29
N ASN A 25 0.74 2.79 -17.60
CA ASN A 25 -0.02 1.57 -17.96
C ASN A 25 -1.55 1.61 -17.88
N SER A 26 -2.19 2.78 -17.79
CA SER A 26 -3.66 2.84 -17.67
C SER A 26 -4.40 3.43 -18.86
N ASN A 27 -3.76 3.71 -20.02
CA ASN A 27 -4.49 4.21 -21.18
C ASN A 27 -3.90 3.85 -22.56
N ARG A 28 -3.49 2.60 -22.77
CA ARG A 28 -3.19 2.09 -24.14
C ARG A 28 -3.93 0.80 -24.41
N SER A 29 -5.24 0.90 -24.54
CA SER A 29 -5.98 -0.05 -25.38
C SER A 29 -5.60 0.21 -26.84
N SER A 30 -5.28 -0.88 -27.53
CA SER A 30 -5.19 -1.05 -28.99
C SER A 30 -3.86 -0.74 -29.71
N HIS A 31 -3.34 -1.81 -30.33
CA HIS A 31 -2.36 -1.89 -31.43
C HIS A 31 -0.93 -1.40 -31.21
N SER A 32 -0.02 -2.31 -30.86
CA SER A 32 1.11 -2.70 -31.73
C SER A 32 2.14 -3.55 -30.98
N SER A 33 2.49 -4.66 -31.58
CA SER A 33 3.68 -5.48 -31.34
C SER A 33 4.97 -4.66 -31.51
N ALA A 34 5.82 -4.62 -30.49
CA ALA A 34 7.29 -4.63 -30.56
C ALA A 34 7.85 -4.26 -29.18
N GLY A 35 8.90 -4.98 -28.78
CA GLY A 35 9.39 -5.01 -27.41
C GLY A 35 9.82 -3.66 -26.83
N SER A 36 9.67 -3.56 -25.51
CA SER A 36 10.51 -2.69 -24.70
C SER A 36 10.76 -3.39 -23.37
N HIS A 37 12.02 -3.77 -23.15
CA HIS A 37 12.53 -4.17 -21.86
C HIS A 37 12.42 -2.98 -20.90
N SER A 38 11.31 -2.84 -20.19
CA SER A 38 11.30 -2.10 -18.94
C SER A 38 11.48 -3.10 -17.81
N LYS A 39 12.74 -3.21 -17.37
CA LYS A 39 13.15 -3.85 -16.12
C LYS A 39 12.65 -2.99 -14.95
N ALA A 40 11.34 -2.72 -14.89
CA ALA A 40 10.68 -2.09 -13.77
C ALA A 40 10.42 -3.21 -12.77
N GLY A 41 11.05 -3.15 -11.60
CA GLY A 41 10.93 -4.17 -10.56
C GLY A 41 9.47 -4.60 -10.38
N SER A 42 9.22 -5.90 -10.40
CA SER A 42 7.87 -6.46 -10.36
C SER A 42 7.24 -6.15 -8.99
N PHE A 43 6.42 -5.09 -8.90
CA PHE A 43 5.66 -4.74 -7.71
C PHE A 43 4.15 -4.80 -7.99
N ARG A 44 3.36 -5.02 -6.92
CA ARG A 44 1.90 -5.08 -6.99
C ARG A 44 1.29 -3.89 -6.26
N ILE A 45 0.34 -3.24 -6.94
CA ILE A 45 -0.53 -2.22 -6.36
C ILE A 45 -1.69 -2.96 -5.66
N ILE A 46 -1.85 -2.76 -4.35
CA ILE A 46 -2.86 -3.49 -3.56
C ILE A 46 -4.21 -2.74 -3.50
N ALA A 47 -4.20 -1.41 -3.58
CA ALA A 47 -5.42 -0.61 -3.52
C ALA A 47 -5.63 0.14 -4.84
N GLN A 48 -6.69 -0.21 -5.58
CA GLN A 48 -7.17 0.64 -6.65
C GLN A 48 -7.69 1.95 -6.03
N ARG A 49 -7.22 3.09 -6.51
CA ARG A 49 -7.67 4.40 -6.02
C ARG A 49 -9.17 4.51 -6.25
N LYS A 50 -9.92 4.76 -5.17
CA LYS A 50 -11.26 5.35 -5.28
C LYS A 50 -11.08 6.85 -5.49
N ASP A 51 -11.87 7.47 -6.37
CA ASP A 51 -11.75 8.90 -6.71
C ASP A 51 -11.80 9.82 -5.48
N GLU A 52 -12.49 9.40 -4.41
CA GLU A 52 -12.59 10.10 -3.13
C GLU A 52 -11.25 10.33 -2.41
N LYS A 53 -10.16 9.65 -2.81
CA LYS A 53 -8.86 9.72 -2.12
C LYS A 53 -7.70 9.95 -3.09
N TRP A 54 -7.92 10.74 -4.14
CA TRP A 54 -6.93 10.98 -5.21
C TRP A 54 -5.62 11.61 -4.72
N TRP A 55 -5.64 12.31 -3.58
CA TRP A 55 -4.45 12.93 -2.97
C TRP A 55 -3.59 11.96 -2.16
N LEU A 56 -4.04 10.73 -1.92
CA LEU A 56 -3.24 9.74 -1.19
C LEU A 56 -2.25 9.01 -2.11
N PRO A 57 -1.02 8.76 -1.64
CA PRO A 57 -0.06 7.97 -2.39
C PRO A 57 -0.50 6.48 -2.42
N VAL A 58 -0.07 5.75 -3.44
CA VAL A 58 -0.57 4.38 -3.67
C VAL A 58 0.29 3.37 -2.92
N PRO A 59 -0.30 2.51 -2.07
CA PRO A 59 0.44 1.46 -1.38
C PRO A 59 0.87 0.36 -2.36
N CYS A 60 2.14 -0.01 -2.28
CA CYS A 60 2.78 -1.00 -3.11
C CYS A 60 3.49 -2.05 -2.23
N VAL A 61 3.60 -3.26 -2.77
CA VAL A 61 4.42 -4.35 -2.22
C VAL A 61 5.14 -5.05 -3.36
N HIS A 62 6.12 -5.89 -3.05
CA HIS A 62 6.70 -6.78 -4.05
C HIS A 62 5.62 -7.65 -4.73
N SER A 63 5.85 -8.06 -5.98
CA SER A 63 5.22 -9.29 -6.48
C SER A 63 5.63 -10.45 -5.56
N GLY A 64 5.01 -11.60 -5.49
CA GLY A 64 5.22 -12.50 -4.32
C GLY A 64 4.52 -12.00 -3.04
N GLY A 65 4.56 -10.70 -2.72
CA GLY A 65 3.71 -10.05 -1.71
C GLY A 65 4.42 -9.82 -0.38
N LEU A 66 3.65 -9.70 0.70
CA LEU A 66 4.19 -9.61 2.05
C LEU A 66 4.52 -11.01 2.57
N SER A 67 5.61 -11.12 3.32
CA SER A 67 5.91 -12.28 4.15
C SER A 67 4.82 -12.50 5.19
N ASP A 68 4.68 -13.74 5.67
CA ASP A 68 3.70 -14.06 6.70
C ASP A 68 3.96 -13.30 8.00
N LYS A 69 5.25 -13.07 8.33
CA LYS A 69 5.66 -12.26 9.48
C LYS A 69 5.13 -10.83 9.35
N SER A 70 5.40 -10.18 8.21
CA SER A 70 4.98 -8.80 7.95
C SER A 70 3.44 -8.67 7.87
N ARG A 71 2.77 -9.64 7.25
CA ARG A 71 1.30 -9.72 7.22
C ARG A 71 0.71 -9.84 8.61
N LYS A 72 1.23 -10.76 9.44
CA LYS A 72 0.76 -10.97 10.82
C LYS A 72 0.97 -9.71 11.65
N HIS A 73 2.13 -9.08 11.54
CA HIS A 73 2.44 -7.83 12.23
C HIS A 73 1.44 -6.71 11.87
N LEU A 74 1.13 -6.53 10.59
CA LEU A 74 0.15 -5.52 10.14
C LEU A 74 -1.26 -5.79 10.68
N ILE A 75 -1.67 -7.06 10.75
CA ILE A 75 -2.97 -7.45 11.31
C ILE A 75 -3.02 -7.11 12.81
N GLU A 76 -1.99 -7.45 13.57
CA GLU A 76 -1.91 -7.13 15.00
C GLU A 76 -1.98 -5.62 15.25
N LYS A 77 -1.26 -4.82 14.46
CA LYS A 77 -1.27 -3.35 14.56
C LYS A 77 -2.63 -2.75 14.20
N ARG A 78 -3.28 -3.27 13.16
CA ARG A 78 -4.65 -2.88 12.78
C ARG A 78 -5.63 -3.17 13.94
N ASP A 79 -5.55 -4.35 14.54
CA ASP A 79 -6.48 -4.76 15.59
C ASP A 79 -6.27 -3.94 16.87
N CYS A 80 -5.01 -3.63 17.21
CA CYS A 80 -4.69 -2.72 18.30
C CYS A 80 -5.22 -1.30 18.04
N ALA A 81 -5.01 -0.74 16.84
CA ALA A 81 -5.54 0.57 16.48
C ALA A 81 -7.08 0.61 16.54
N ASN A 82 -7.75 -0.45 16.11
CA ASN A 82 -9.21 -0.58 16.20
C ASN A 82 -9.71 -0.61 17.65
N GLN A 83 -8.98 -1.27 18.56
CA GLN A 83 -9.33 -1.26 19.99
C GLN A 83 -9.18 0.13 20.59
N ILE A 84 -8.09 0.85 20.27
CA ILE A 84 -7.89 2.23 20.73
C ILE A 84 -9.00 3.13 20.19
N HIS A 85 -9.37 2.99 18.91
CA HIS A 85 -10.48 3.73 18.33
C HIS A 85 -11.80 3.46 19.05
N LYS A 86 -12.14 2.19 19.31
CA LYS A 86 -13.35 1.83 20.07
C LYS A 86 -13.36 2.44 21.47
N ALA A 87 -12.23 2.41 22.17
CA ALA A 87 -12.10 3.01 23.50
C ALA A 87 -12.30 4.53 23.45
N ALA A 88 -11.67 5.21 22.50
CA ALA A 88 -11.82 6.65 22.30
C ALA A 88 -13.27 7.03 21.95
N MET A 89 -13.92 6.27 21.07
CA MET A 89 -15.32 6.48 20.70
C MET A 89 -16.29 6.22 21.85
N ALA A 90 -15.97 5.33 22.79
CA ALA A 90 -16.81 5.08 23.97
C ALA A 90 -16.71 6.20 25.01
N ILE A 91 -15.63 6.99 24.99
CA ILE A 91 -15.40 8.12 25.89
C ILE A 91 -16.03 9.41 25.35
N ASN A 92 -15.97 9.61 24.03
CA ASN A 92 -16.44 10.80 23.32
C ASN A 92 -17.97 10.85 23.19
#